data_AF-T1ANI1-F1
#
_entry.id   AF-T1ANI1-F1
#
_cell.length_a   1.000
_cell.length_b   1.000
_cell.length_c   1.000
_cell.angle_alpha   90.00
_cell.angle_beta   90.00
_cell.angle_gamma   90.00
#
_symmetry.space_group_name_H-M   'P 1'
#
loop_
_entity.id
_entity.type
_entity.pdbx_description
1 polymer ?
#
loop_
_entity_poly.entity_id
_entity_poly.type
_entity_poly.pdbx_seq_one_letter_code
_entity_poly.pdbx_strand_id
1 'polypeptide(L)'
;VIQVVERIRALLPRLRATLPSDVNLRVVTDRTQTIRASVDDVQFELTLAVALVVMVMFLFLRSIPATIIPSLSVPVSLIGTFAVMYLAGFSLDNLSLMALTVASGFVVDDAIVMIENISRHIERGKRPLEAALEGPGEIAFTIVS
;
A
#
# COMPACT_ATOMS: atom_id res chain seq x y z
N VAL A 1 16.74 -7.71 -10.28
CA VAL A 1 18.02 -6.96 -10.44
C VAL A 1 18.89 -7.02 -9.18
N ILE A 2 18.39 -6.66 -7.99
CA ILE A 2 19.16 -6.67 -6.72
C ILE A 2 19.84 -8.02 -6.44
N GLN A 3 19.10 -9.14 -6.54
CA GLN A 3 19.65 -10.49 -6.33
C GLN A 3 20.78 -10.86 -7.30
N VAL A 4 20.74 -10.36 -8.55
CA VAL A 4 21.79 -10.61 -9.55
C VAL A 4 23.08 -9.88 -9.14
N VAL A 5 22.96 -8.64 -8.68
CA VAL A 5 24.10 -7.84 -8.21
C VAL A 5 24.68 -8.40 -6.91
N GLU A 6 23.86 -8.91 -5.99
CA GLU A 6 24.34 -9.60 -4.79
C GLU A 6 25.14 -10.87 -5.14
N ARG A 7 24.66 -11.67 -6.09
CA ARG A 7 25.42 -12.84 -6.59
C ARG A 7 26.75 -12.43 -7.20
N ILE A 8 26.79 -11.35 -7.98
CA ILE A 8 28.04 -10.82 -8.55
C ILE A 8 28.97 -10.35 -7.42
N ARG A 9 28.46 -9.59 -6.44
CA ARG A 9 29.23 -9.13 -5.27
C ARG A 9 29.75 -10.29 -4.43
N ALA A 10 29.02 -11.39 -4.28
CA ALA A 10 29.47 -12.57 -3.56
C ALA A 10 30.59 -13.34 -4.30
N LEU A 11 30.68 -13.20 -5.62
CA LEU A 11 31.74 -13.79 -6.45
C LEU A 11 32.97 -12.88 -6.60
N LEU A 12 32.83 -11.57 -6.38
CA LEU A 12 33.94 -10.60 -6.45
C LEU A 12 35.15 -10.95 -5.56
N PRO A 13 35.01 -11.44 -4.32
CA PRO A 13 36.15 -11.82 -3.48
C PRO A 13 36.96 -12.99 -4.06
N ARG A 14 36.26 -13.98 -4.64
CA ARG A 14 36.91 -15.13 -5.30
C ARG A 14 37.66 -14.69 -6.56
N LEU A 15 37.06 -13.79 -7.33
CA LEU A 15 37.70 -13.19 -8.52
C LEU A 15 38.90 -12.29 -8.16
N ARG A 16 38.83 -11.55 -7.04
CA ARG A 16 39.97 -10.77 -6.52
C ARG A 16 41.13 -11.66 -6.07
N ALA A 17 40.84 -12.85 -5.53
CA ALA A 17 41.88 -13.79 -5.09
C ALA A 17 42.62 -14.48 -6.26
N THR A 18 42.02 -14.55 -7.45
CA THR A 18 42.65 -15.09 -8.67
C THR A 18 43.34 -14.03 -9.53
N LEU A 19 43.24 -12.75 -9.19
CA LEU A 19 43.87 -11.67 -9.94
C LEU A 19 45.33 -11.46 -9.51
N PRO A 20 46.25 -11.16 -10.45
CA PRO A 20 47.62 -10.76 -10.13
C PRO A 20 47.65 -9.51 -9.24
N SER A 21 48.68 -9.36 -8.42
CA SER A 21 48.89 -8.23 -7.49
C SER A 21 48.84 -6.85 -8.14
N ASP A 22 49.04 -6.78 -9.46
CA ASP A 22 49.12 -5.54 -10.22
C ASP A 22 47.75 -5.04 -10.72
N VAL A 23 46.67 -5.80 -10.48
CA VAL A 23 45.31 -5.48 -10.95
C VAL A 23 44.37 -5.13 -9.79
N ASN A 24 43.87 -3.88 -9.76
CA ASN A 24 42.97 -3.40 -8.71
C ASN A 24 41.51 -3.38 -9.18
N LEU A 25 40.69 -4.30 -8.66
CA LEU A 25 39.27 -4.41 -9.01
C LEU A 25 38.40 -3.56 -8.07
N ARG A 26 37.84 -2.44 -8.56
CA ARG A 26 36.95 -1.55 -7.81
C ARG A 26 35.56 -1.46 -8.44
N VAL A 27 34.52 -1.46 -7.60
CA VAL A 27 33.14 -1.22 -8.07
C VAL A 27 32.99 0.28 -8.28
N VAL A 28 32.79 0.69 -9.53
CA VAL A 28 32.72 2.11 -9.93
C VAL A 28 31.30 2.66 -9.75
N THR A 29 30.28 1.86 -10.06
CA THR A 29 28.88 2.28 -9.99
C THR A 29 28.03 1.15 -9.42
N ASP A 30 27.36 1.38 -8.30
CA ASP A 30 26.40 0.45 -7.73
C ASP A 30 25.03 1.09 -7.62
N ARG A 31 24.16 0.79 -8.58
CA ARG A 31 22.76 1.28 -8.57
C ARG A 31 21.88 0.53 -7.58
N THR A 32 22.31 -0.60 -7.01
CA THR A 32 21.51 -1.35 -6.03
C THR A 32 21.49 -0.71 -4.65
N GLN A 33 22.48 0.11 -4.31
CA GLN A 33 22.38 0.95 -3.10
C GLN A 33 21.26 1.97 -3.22
N THR A 34 21.14 2.64 -4.37
CA THR A 34 20.04 3.56 -4.65
C THR A 34 18.70 2.84 -4.66
N ILE A 35 18.60 1.65 -5.29
CA ILE A 35 17.34 0.89 -5.29
C ILE A 35 16.95 0.43 -3.88
N ARG A 36 17.90 -0.01 -3.04
CA ARG A 36 17.59 -0.38 -1.64
C ARG A 36 17.13 0.83 -0.83
N ALA A 37 17.83 1.95 -0.94
CA ALA A 37 17.43 3.19 -0.30
C ALA A 37 16.02 3.60 -0.75
N SER A 38 15.72 3.54 -2.05
CA SER A 38 14.39 3.85 -2.58
C SER A 38 13.31 2.87 -2.08
N VAL A 39 13.61 1.59 -1.84
CA VAL A 39 12.64 0.65 -1.28
C VAL A 39 12.34 0.97 0.19
N ASP A 40 13.37 1.25 0.99
CA ASP A 40 13.19 1.65 2.39
C ASP A 40 12.43 2.99 2.47
N ASP A 41 12.75 3.95 1.60
CA ASP A 41 12.05 5.23 1.49
C ASP A 41 10.58 5.03 1.10
N VAL A 42 10.29 4.20 0.10
CA VAL A 42 8.92 3.87 -0.31
C VAL A 42 8.17 3.19 0.84
N GLN A 43 8.80 2.29 1.58
CA GLN A 43 8.17 1.63 2.72
C GLN A 43 7.83 2.64 3.82
N PHE A 44 8.73 3.59 4.10
CA PHE A 44 8.48 4.67 5.05
C PHE A 44 7.36 5.59 4.58
N GLU A 45 7.40 6.04 3.33
CA GLU A 45 6.37 6.91 2.73
C GLU A 45 4.99 6.24 2.75
N LEU A 46 4.90 4.95 2.41
CA LEU A 46 3.65 4.20 2.40
C LEU A 46 3.09 4.05 3.83
N THR A 47 3.97 3.81 4.80
CA THR A 47 3.59 3.76 6.23
C THR A 47 3.12 5.12 6.73
N LEU A 48 3.83 6.19 6.37
CA LEU A 48 3.49 7.56 6.74
C LEU A 48 2.17 8.01 6.09
N ALA A 49 1.96 7.67 4.81
CA ALA A 49 0.73 7.96 4.08
C ALA A 49 -0.47 7.27 4.73
N VAL A 50 -0.36 5.98 5.05
CA VAL A 50 -1.41 5.24 5.76
C VAL A 50 -1.68 5.87 7.13
N ALA A 51 -0.64 6.18 7.91
CA ALA A 51 -0.79 6.82 9.21
C ALA A 51 -1.49 8.19 9.13
N LEU A 52 -1.15 9.00 8.13
CA LEU A 52 -1.78 10.30 7.88
C LEU A 52 -3.24 10.16 7.47
N VAL A 53 -3.58 9.21 6.60
CA VAL A 53 -4.97 8.92 6.21
C VAL A 53 -5.78 8.56 7.45
N VAL A 54 -5.31 7.61 8.27
CA VAL A 54 -5.98 7.20 9.51
C VAL A 54 -6.17 8.39 10.47
N MET A 55 -5.15 9.24 10.62
CA MET A 55 -5.22 10.43 11.47
C MET A 55 -6.27 11.45 10.99
N VAL A 56 -6.30 11.76 9.68
CA VAL A 56 -7.27 12.68 9.10
C VAL A 56 -8.69 12.12 9.23
N MET A 57 -8.87 10.84 8.94
CA MET A 57 -10.15 10.16 9.11
C MET A 57 -10.66 10.23 10.56
N PHE A 58 -9.79 9.97 11.53
CA PHE A 58 -10.12 10.10 12.94
C PHE A 58 -10.57 11.53 13.31
N LEU A 59 -9.90 12.54 12.77
CA LEU A 59 -10.21 13.94 13.02
C LEU A 59 -11.62 14.32 12.52
N PHE A 60 -12.02 13.80 11.36
CA PHE A 60 -13.31 14.08 10.74
C PHE A 60 -14.46 13.31 11.39
N LEU A 61 -14.28 12.02 11.64
CA LEU A 61 -15.37 11.13 12.09
C LEU A 61 -15.62 11.21 13.61
N ARG A 62 -14.61 11.62 14.40
CA ARG A 62 -14.68 11.83 15.87
C ARG A 62 -15.28 10.66 16.67
N SER A 63 -15.41 9.49 16.05
CA SER A 63 -15.99 8.27 16.59
C SER A 63 -15.12 7.08 16.22
N ILE A 64 -14.62 6.39 17.25
CA ILE A 64 -13.67 5.28 17.11
C ILE A 64 -14.21 4.14 16.23
N PRO A 65 -15.48 3.69 16.36
CA PRO A 65 -15.99 2.59 15.54
C PRO A 65 -16.10 2.96 14.05
N ALA A 66 -16.54 4.18 13.75
CA ALA A 66 -16.69 4.66 12.38
C ALA A 66 -15.34 4.92 11.69
N THR A 67 -14.29 5.18 12.47
CA THR A 67 -12.94 5.43 11.95
C THR A 67 -12.19 4.13 11.64
N ILE A 68 -12.34 3.09 12.46
CA ILE A 68 -11.56 1.85 12.33
C ILE A 68 -11.86 1.14 11.01
N ILE A 69 -13.12 1.12 10.57
CA ILE A 69 -13.55 0.32 9.42
C ILE A 69 -12.88 0.79 8.12
N PRO A 70 -12.94 2.09 7.73
CA PRO A 70 -12.24 2.52 6.54
C PRO A 70 -10.71 2.53 6.72
N SER A 71 -10.22 2.81 7.93
CA SER A 71 -8.78 2.79 8.27
C SER A 71 -8.13 1.43 8.02
N LEU A 72 -8.87 0.34 8.20
CA LEU A 72 -8.42 -1.02 7.89
C LEU A 72 -8.68 -1.40 6.43
N SER A 73 -9.75 -0.90 5.82
CA SER A 73 -10.11 -1.21 4.44
C SER A 73 -9.01 -0.80 3.45
N VAL A 74 -8.41 0.38 3.65
CA VAL A 74 -7.40 0.94 2.73
C VAL A 74 -6.08 0.15 2.72
N PRO A 75 -5.44 -0.15 3.87
CA PRO A 75 -4.24 -0.99 3.86
C PRO A 75 -4.51 -2.40 3.31
N VAL A 76 -5.67 -2.98 3.64
CA VAL A 76 -6.04 -4.33 3.17
C VAL A 76 -6.24 -4.34 1.65
N SER A 77 -6.88 -3.32 1.06
CA SER A 77 -7.06 -3.23 -0.40
C SER A 77 -5.74 -3.05 -1.14
N LEU A 78 -4.82 -2.24 -0.60
CA LEU A 78 -3.47 -2.05 -1.13
C LEU A 78 -2.66 -3.36 -1.11
N ILE A 79 -2.66 -4.06 0.04
CA ILE A 79 -1.99 -5.36 0.18
C ILE A 79 -2.58 -6.37 -0.80
N GLY A 80 -3.92 -6.42 -0.91
CA GLY A 80 -4.62 -7.28 -1.87
C GLY A 80 -4.23 -6.98 -3.32
N THR A 81 -4.13 -5.70 -3.67
CA THR A 81 -3.69 -5.25 -5.00
C THR A 81 -2.26 -5.70 -5.29
N PHE A 82 -1.33 -5.50 -4.35
CA PHE A 82 0.05 -5.97 -4.52
C PHE A 82 0.15 -7.49 -4.61
N ALA A 83 -0.67 -8.24 -3.88
CA ALA A 83 -0.72 -9.69 -3.97
C ALA A 83 -1.16 -10.15 -5.38
N VAL A 84 -2.21 -9.54 -5.94
CA VAL A 84 -2.67 -9.83 -7.31
C VAL A 84 -1.63 -9.42 -8.34
N MET A 85 -1.03 -8.24 -8.20
CA MET A 85 0.06 -7.79 -9.07
C MET A 85 1.25 -8.76 -9.07
N TYR A 86 1.62 -9.28 -7.90
CA TYR A 86 2.68 -10.28 -7.77
C TYR A 86 2.32 -11.59 -8.49
N LEU A 87 1.08 -12.09 -8.31
CA LEU A 87 0.61 -13.31 -8.97
C LEU A 87 0.49 -13.16 -10.51
N ALA A 88 0.12 -11.97 -10.98
CA ALA A 88 0.02 -11.64 -12.40
C ALA A 88 1.39 -11.31 -13.04
N GLY A 89 2.47 -11.23 -12.25
CA GLY A 89 3.81 -10.86 -12.72
C GLY A 89 3.93 -9.38 -13.12
N PHE A 90 3.04 -8.51 -12.63
CA PHE A 90 3.14 -7.07 -12.85
C PHE A 90 4.27 -6.45 -12.04
N SER A 91 4.98 -5.52 -12.67
CA SER A 91 5.99 -4.69 -12.02
C SER A 91 5.38 -3.38 -11.52
N LEU A 92 5.93 -2.86 -10.42
CA LEU A 92 5.63 -1.51 -9.98
C LEU A 92 6.37 -0.49 -10.86
N ASP A 93 5.63 0.40 -11.50
CA ASP A 93 6.15 1.51 -12.30
C ASP A 93 5.34 2.80 -12.04
N ASN A 94 5.72 3.91 -12.69
CA ASN A 94 5.06 5.20 -12.48
C ASN A 94 3.57 5.21 -12.85
N LEU A 95 3.15 4.46 -13.88
CA LEU A 95 1.73 4.32 -14.23
C LEU A 95 0.98 3.55 -13.13
N SER A 96 1.59 2.47 -12.64
CA SER A 96 1.04 1.69 -11.53
C SER A 96 0.89 2.54 -10.26
N LEU A 97 1.87 3.39 -9.93
CA LEU A 97 1.81 4.30 -8.78
C LEU A 97 0.69 5.34 -8.95
N MET A 98 0.55 5.96 -10.12
CA MET A 98 -0.55 6.90 -10.39
C MET A 98 -1.93 6.22 -10.28
N ALA A 99 -2.05 4.99 -10.79
CA ALA A 99 -3.28 4.21 -10.68
C ALA A 99 -3.61 3.88 -9.21
N LEU A 100 -2.61 3.46 -8.42
CA LEU A 100 -2.79 3.18 -6.98
C LEU A 100 -3.21 4.42 -6.20
N THR A 101 -2.67 5.60 -6.52
CA THR A 101 -3.09 6.86 -5.88
C THR A 101 -4.58 7.14 -6.13
N VAL A 102 -5.05 7.04 -7.37
CA VAL A 102 -6.46 7.27 -7.70
C VAL A 102 -7.36 6.19 -7.09
N ALA A 103 -6.97 4.91 -7.22
CA ALA A 103 -7.72 3.79 -6.67
C ALA A 103 -7.85 3.85 -5.15
N SER A 104 -6.80 4.28 -4.44
CA SER A 104 -6.85 4.45 -2.99
C SER A 104 -7.89 5.48 -2.56
N GLY A 105 -8.08 6.55 -3.35
CA GLY A 105 -9.14 7.55 -3.12
C GLY A 105 -10.53 6.96 -3.25
N PHE A 106 -10.80 6.22 -4.33
CA PHE A 106 -12.10 5.56 -4.53
C PHE A 106 -12.44 4.58 -3.39
N VAL A 107 -11.47 3.77 -2.95
CA VAL A 107 -11.70 2.82 -1.85
C VAL A 107 -12.01 3.52 -0.52
N VAL A 108 -11.35 4.66 -0.25
CA VAL A 108 -11.63 5.48 0.94
C VAL A 108 -13.05 6.04 0.86
N ASP A 109 -13.42 6.64 -0.27
CA ASP A 109 -14.71 7.28 -0.47
C ASP A 109 -15.85 6.29 -0.29
N ASP A 110 -15.77 5.11 -0.91
CA ASP A 110 -16.78 4.05 -0.78
C ASP A 110 -16.94 3.57 0.67
N ALA A 111 -15.82 3.40 1.37
CA ALA A 111 -15.83 2.96 2.77
C ALA A 111 -16.42 4.04 3.70
N ILE A 112 -16.16 5.32 3.44
CA ILE A 112 -16.72 6.44 4.20
C ILE A 112 -18.24 6.51 3.96
N VAL A 113 -18.68 6.49 2.71
CA VAL A 113 -20.11 6.56 2.35
C VAL A 113 -20.90 5.40 2.99
N MET A 114 -20.34 4.19 2.99
CA MET A 114 -20.94 3.03 3.67
C MET A 114 -21.13 3.25 5.17
N ILE A 115 -20.09 3.71 5.85
CA ILE A 115 -20.14 3.94 7.29
C ILE A 115 -21.08 5.08 7.65
N GLU A 116 -21.10 6.15 6.85
CA GLU A 116 -22.01 7.25 7.08
C GLU A 116 -23.47 6.78 6.97
N ASN A 117 -23.80 5.95 5.98
CA ASN A 117 -25.17 5.45 5.84
C ASN A 117 -25.56 4.50 6.99
N ILE A 118 -24.64 3.65 7.44
CA ILE A 118 -24.86 2.77 8.60
C ILE A 118 -25.04 3.60 9.87
N SER A 119 -24.19 4.61 10.10
CA SER A 119 -24.29 5.51 11.26
C SER A 119 -25.62 6.25 11.27
N ARG A 120 -26.05 6.75 10.11
CA ARG A 120 -27.34 7.43 9.93
C ARG A 120 -28.53 6.52 10.29
N HIS A 121 -28.44 5.24 9.99
CA HIS A 121 -29.45 4.25 10.37
C HIS A 121 -29.48 3.95 11.87
N ILE A 122 -28.31 3.89 12.49
CA ILE A 122 -28.18 3.71 13.95
C ILE A 122 -28.76 4.93 14.68
N GLU A 123 -28.49 6.14 14.20
CA GLU A 123 -29.05 7.39 14.74
C GLU A 123 -30.57 7.46 14.62
N ARG A 124 -31.15 6.83 13.59
CA ARG A 124 -32.61 6.67 13.41
C ARG A 124 -33.23 5.59 14.30
N GLY A 125 -32.43 4.95 15.16
CA GLY A 125 -32.89 3.98 16.16
C GLY A 125 -32.80 2.51 15.74
N LYS A 126 -32.20 2.18 14.59
CA LYS A 126 -31.98 0.78 14.19
C LYS A 126 -30.83 0.17 14.99
N ARG A 127 -30.88 -1.15 15.22
CA ARG A 127 -29.76 -1.86 15.86
C ARG A 127 -28.56 -1.91 14.90
N PRO A 128 -27.31 -1.89 15.40
CA PRO A 128 -26.11 -1.87 14.54
C PRO A 128 -26.06 -3.00 13.49
N LEU A 129 -26.52 -4.20 13.85
CA LEU A 129 -26.55 -5.34 12.91
C LEU A 129 -27.58 -5.12 11.79
N GLU A 130 -28.77 -4.64 12.12
CA GLU A 130 -29.82 -4.33 11.13
C GLU A 130 -29.38 -3.18 10.22
N ALA A 131 -28.78 -2.14 10.79
CA ALA A 131 -28.21 -1.03 10.05
C ALA A 131 -27.09 -1.47 9.09
N ALA A 132 -26.24 -2.42 9.48
CA ALA A 132 -25.18 -2.96 8.64
C ALA A 132 -25.69 -3.90 7.53
N LEU A 133 -26.87 -4.51 7.70
CA LEU A 133 -27.50 -5.36 6.68
C LEU A 133 -28.32 -4.54 5.68
N GLU A 134 -29.02 -3.51 6.14
CA GLU A 134 -29.88 -2.67 5.30
C GLU A 134 -29.13 -1.49 4.67
N GLY A 135 -28.14 -0.93 5.36
CA GLY A 135 -27.31 0.19 4.90
C GLY A 135 -26.68 -0.01 3.51
N PRO A 136 -26.10 -1.18 3.19
CA PRO A 136 -25.58 -1.46 1.85
C PRO A 136 -26.67 -1.42 0.78
N GLY A 137 -27.93 -1.77 1.09
CA GLY A 137 -29.00 -1.85 0.09
C GLY A 137 -29.31 -0.52 -0.61
N GLU A 138 -29.03 0.62 0.04
CA GLU A 138 -29.30 1.96 -0.50
C GLU A 138 -28.15 2.54 -1.33
N ILE A 139 -26.93 2.07 -1.12
CA ILE A 139 -25.70 2.64 -1.69
C ILE A 139 -24.86 1.63 -2.47
N ALA A 140 -25.15 0.33 -2.37
CA ALA A 140 -24.43 -0.72 -3.11
C ALA A 140 -24.50 -0.51 -4.62
N PHE A 141 -25.59 0.04 -5.14
CA PHE A 141 -25.68 0.39 -6.57
C PHE A 141 -24.66 1.46 -6.96
N THR A 142 -24.40 2.44 -6.09
CA THR A 142 -23.40 3.50 -6.33
C THR A 142 -21.97 2.98 -6.25
N ILE A 143 -21.71 1.97 -5.41
CA ILE A 143 -20.37 1.38 -5.25
C ILE A 143 -20.06 0.37 -6.37
N VAL A 144 -21.08 -0.30 -6.92
CA VAL A 144 -20.90 -1.32 -7.96
C VAL A 144 -20.89 -0.73 -9.39
N SER A 145 -21.51 0.43 -9.60
CA SER A 145 -21.64 1.08 -10.91
C SER A 145 -20.42 1.93 -11.27
#